data_AF-A0A3A9VSK4-F1
#
_entry.id   AF-A0A3A9VSK4-F1
#
_cell.length_a   1.000
_cell.length_b   1.000
_cell.length_c   1.000
_cell.angle_alpha   90.00
_cell.angle_beta   90.00
_cell.angle_gamma   90.00
#
_symmetry.space_group_name_H-M   'P 1'
#
loop_
_entity.id
_entity.type
_entity.pdbx_description
1 polymer ?
#
loop_
_entity_poly.entity_id
_entity_poly.type
_entity_poly.pdbx_seq_one_letter_code
_entity_poly.pdbx_strand_id
1 'polypeptide(L)'
;MDINQEKYHDQIDAYLRDELSTEDRALFEQLLQNDPELLKEFKVHEELFAQLDESAWITDAFTPDIEEVKQVENYFRSAEAKKLKDTIAKAQANYQKKNNTSFLKNRLFLSVLAAASIAIFVVLYTMNSNNADQDLYAAYSDWRDLPSLTSRSDESQLAEGQRLFEQKKYNDSYILFKEYIKDKNELSPAVLIYFGLSALELDKYTEAISYFDQIINSDTIDQSKGYWYKSLVYLKQDKKNAAIKVLEIILKDKENFNFDKAEVLLKKLQ
;
A
#
# COMPACT_ATOMS: atom_id res chain seq x y z
N MET A 1 8.65 -9.82 9.38
CA MET A 1 8.91 -8.45 9.85
C MET A 1 8.98 -8.56 11.35
N ASP A 2 10.16 -8.35 11.91
CA ASP A 2 10.46 -8.70 13.30
C ASP A 2 9.89 -7.63 14.23
N ILE A 3 9.14 -8.06 15.25
CA ILE A 3 8.34 -7.23 16.15
C ILE A 3 9.23 -6.36 17.07
N ASN A 4 10.54 -6.59 17.04
CA ASN A 4 11.52 -5.86 17.84
C ASN A 4 12.06 -4.59 17.15
N GLN A 5 11.91 -4.43 15.82
CA GLN A 5 12.43 -3.26 15.08
C GLN A 5 11.60 -1.99 15.31
N GLU A 6 10.30 -2.10 15.60
CA GLU A 6 9.49 -0.91 15.94
C GLU A 6 9.76 -0.39 17.35
N LYS A 7 10.37 -1.19 18.24
CA LYS A 7 10.45 -0.88 19.66
C LYS A 7 11.43 0.25 19.99
N TYR A 8 12.48 0.43 19.18
CA TYR A 8 13.57 1.35 19.49
C TYR A 8 13.65 2.57 18.57
N HIS A 9 12.88 2.58 17.47
CA HIS A 9 12.86 3.68 16.49
C HIS A 9 12.61 5.05 17.14
N ASP A 10 11.56 5.17 17.96
CA ASP A 10 11.21 6.44 18.61
C ASP A 10 12.28 6.92 19.60
N GLN A 11 13.00 5.99 20.25
CA GLN A 11 14.05 6.32 21.21
C GLN A 11 15.35 6.74 20.52
N ILE A 12 15.71 6.07 19.42
CA ILE A 12 16.86 6.42 18.59
C ILE A 12 16.66 7.83 18.01
N ASP A 13 15.47 8.10 17.45
CA ASP A 13 15.14 9.39 16.87
C ASP A 13 15.15 10.53 17.89
N ALA A 14 14.57 10.31 19.08
CA ALA A 14 14.60 11.28 20.18
C ALA A 14 16.03 11.51 20.72
N TYR A 15 16.88 10.48 20.73
CA TYR A 15 18.29 10.62 21.11
C TYR A 15 19.07 11.46 20.08
N LEU A 16 18.87 11.21 18.79
CA LEU A 16 19.55 11.95 17.70
C LEU A 16 19.14 13.42 17.63
N ARG A 17 17.91 13.75 18.06
CA ARG A 17 17.39 15.13 18.15
C ARG A 17 17.64 15.83 19.49
N ASP A 18 18.35 15.20 20.42
CA ASP A 18 18.60 15.71 21.79
C ASP A 18 17.29 16.00 22.58
N GLU A 19 16.23 15.22 22.32
CA GLU A 19 14.90 15.34 22.94
C GLU A 19 14.75 14.46 24.21
N LEU A 20 15.75 13.62 24.52
CA LEU A 20 15.74 12.76 25.70
C LEU A 20 16.13 13.52 26.98
N SER A 21 15.50 13.15 28.10
CA SER A 21 15.93 13.64 29.41
C SER A 21 17.34 13.13 29.76
N THR A 22 18.04 13.81 30.66
CA THR A 22 19.40 13.41 31.09
C THR A 22 19.44 11.98 31.66
N GLU A 23 18.37 11.55 32.33
CA GLU A 23 18.24 10.20 32.89
C GLU A 23 17.98 9.16 31.78
N ASP A 24 17.06 9.45 30.86
CA ASP A 24 16.73 8.56 29.74
C ASP A 24 17.90 8.41 28.76
N ARG A 25 18.67 9.49 28.55
CA ARG A 25 19.87 9.47 27.73
C ARG A 25 20.93 8.53 28.28
N ALA A 26 21.20 8.59 29.59
CA ALA A 26 22.16 7.71 30.24
C ALA A 26 21.72 6.24 30.18
N LEU A 27 20.43 5.97 30.34
CA LEU A 27 19.86 4.63 30.17
C LEU A 27 19.99 4.12 28.74
N PHE A 28 19.72 4.97 27.75
CA PHE A 28 19.85 4.64 26.34
C PHE A 28 21.31 4.34 25.94
N GLU A 29 22.27 5.13 26.41
CA GLU A 29 23.71 4.86 26.20
C GLU A 29 24.15 3.53 26.82
N GLN A 30 23.61 3.18 27.99
CA GLN A 30 23.82 1.85 28.57
C GLN A 30 23.20 0.73 27.74
N LEU A 31 22.01 0.94 27.15
CA LEU A 31 21.38 -0.03 26.27
C LEU A 31 22.20 -0.24 24.99
N LEU A 32 22.72 0.82 24.38
CA LEU A 32 23.61 0.75 23.21
C LEU A 32 24.89 -0.05 23.46
N GLN A 33 25.41 -0.04 24.68
CA GLN A 33 26.60 -0.82 25.05
C GLN A 33 26.30 -2.31 25.27
N ASN A 34 25.09 -2.63 25.72
CA ASN A 34 24.71 -3.99 26.14
C ASN A 34 23.91 -4.75 25.08
N ASP A 35 23.40 -4.06 24.04
CA ASP A 35 22.61 -4.65 22.96
C ASP A 35 23.26 -4.36 21.58
N PRO A 36 23.98 -5.34 21.01
CA PRO A 36 24.61 -5.21 19.69
C PRO A 36 23.60 -5.02 18.53
N GLU A 37 22.36 -5.48 18.68
CA GLU A 37 21.32 -5.34 17.66
C GLU A 37 20.80 -3.90 17.64
N LEU A 38 20.54 -3.33 18.82
CA LEU A 38 20.20 -1.91 18.99
C LEU A 38 21.33 -0.99 18.50
N LEU A 39 22.60 -1.33 18.77
CA LEU A 39 23.74 -0.56 18.28
C LEU A 39 23.80 -0.53 16.75
N LYS A 40 23.46 -1.65 16.09
CA LYS A 40 23.44 -1.72 14.63
C LYS A 40 22.31 -0.87 14.06
N GLU A 41 21.14 -0.91 14.66
CA GLU A 41 19.98 -0.10 14.28
C GLU A 41 20.26 1.41 14.48
N PHE A 42 20.82 1.77 15.63
CA PHE A 42 21.25 3.15 15.92
C PHE A 42 22.21 3.68 14.87
N LYS A 43 23.23 2.91 14.45
CA LYS A 43 24.18 3.34 13.41
C LYS A 43 23.53 3.60 12.05
N VAL A 44 22.54 2.80 11.68
CA VAL A 44 21.79 3.01 10.43
C VAL A 44 21.00 4.31 10.50
N HIS A 45 20.34 4.57 11.63
CA HIS A 45 19.60 5.81 11.87
C HIS A 45 20.52 7.02 11.98
N GLU A 46 21.68 6.90 12.61
CA GLU A 46 22.70 7.94 12.71
C GLU A 46 23.25 8.30 11.31
N GLU A 47 23.55 7.31 10.47
CA GLU A 47 23.98 7.54 9.09
C GLU A 47 22.88 8.21 8.25
N LEU A 48 21.62 7.80 8.43
CA LEU A 48 20.48 8.43 7.78
C LEU A 48 20.32 9.88 8.26
N PHE A 49 20.38 10.12 9.56
CA PHE A 49 20.27 11.44 10.18
C PHE A 49 21.42 12.37 9.75
N ALA A 50 22.64 11.85 9.64
CA ALA A 50 23.81 12.61 9.18
C ALA A 50 23.75 12.99 7.69
N GLN A 51 23.00 12.26 6.87
CA GLN A 51 22.77 12.57 5.45
C GLN A 51 21.64 13.57 5.22
N LEU A 52 20.81 13.83 6.23
CA LEU A 52 19.73 14.79 6.18
C LEU A 52 20.30 16.17 6.52
N ASP A 53 20.53 16.98 5.48
CA ASP A 53 20.83 18.41 5.60
C ASP A 53 19.75 19.06 6.48
N GLU A 54 20.16 19.51 7.67
CA GLU A 54 19.34 20.01 8.79
C GLU A 54 18.45 21.22 8.40
N SER A 55 18.58 21.70 7.16
CA SER A 55 17.87 22.84 6.60
C SER A 55 16.69 22.48 5.68
N ALA A 56 16.47 21.20 5.36
CA ALA A 56 15.54 20.83 4.27
C ALA A 56 14.06 20.57 4.67
N TRP A 57 13.74 20.39 5.96
CA TRP A 57 12.34 20.11 6.39
C TRP A 57 11.80 20.96 7.54
N ILE A 58 12.62 21.78 8.21
CA ILE A 58 12.16 22.66 9.31
C ILE A 58 12.63 24.12 9.10
N THR A 59 12.43 24.66 7.90
CA THR A 59 12.53 26.12 7.71
C THR A 59 11.26 26.65 7.03
N ASP A 60 10.52 27.45 7.80
CA ASP A 60 9.55 28.48 7.40
C ASP A 60 8.18 28.12 6.77
N ALA A 61 7.80 26.85 6.60
CA ALA A 61 6.48 26.52 6.00
C ALA A 61 5.41 25.94 6.93
N PHE A 62 5.74 25.48 8.14
CA PHE A 62 4.75 25.02 9.12
C PHE A 62 4.76 25.87 10.37
N THR A 63 4.19 27.07 10.26
CA THR A 63 3.60 27.77 11.40
C THR A 63 2.12 27.41 11.42
N PRO A 64 1.67 26.46 12.26
CA PRO A 64 0.24 26.21 12.39
C PRO A 64 -0.41 27.52 12.81
N ASP A 65 -1.47 27.92 12.10
CA ASP A 65 -2.17 29.17 12.38
C ASP A 65 -2.60 29.16 13.85
N ILE A 66 -2.06 30.10 14.63
CA ILE A 66 -2.31 30.21 16.07
C ILE A 66 -3.81 30.34 16.34
N GLU A 67 -4.57 30.90 15.39
CA GLU A 67 -6.03 31.00 15.45
C GLU A 67 -6.70 29.64 15.27
N GLU A 68 -6.24 28.80 14.33
CA GLU A 68 -6.75 27.44 14.13
C GLU A 68 -6.47 26.55 15.34
N VAL A 69 -5.26 26.62 15.90
CA VAL A 69 -4.89 25.87 17.11
C VAL A 69 -5.77 26.26 18.29
N LYS A 70 -6.01 27.58 18.48
CA LYS A 70 -6.90 28.08 19.53
C LYS A 70 -8.35 27.65 19.30
N GLN A 71 -8.83 27.64 18.06
CA GLN A 71 -10.19 27.19 17.75
C GLN A 71 -10.39 25.70 18.07
N VAL A 72 -9.40 24.88 17.72
CA VAL A 72 -9.40 23.45 18.04
C VAL A 72 -9.35 23.24 19.57
N GLU A 73 -8.47 23.93 20.29
CA GLU A 73 -8.38 23.86 21.74
C GLU A 73 -9.69 24.30 22.44
N ASN A 74 -10.28 25.40 21.97
CA ASN A 74 -11.56 25.91 22.48
C ASN A 74 -12.71 24.93 22.19
N TYR A 75 -12.73 24.32 21.01
CA TYR A 75 -13.72 23.29 20.68
C TYR A 75 -13.58 22.08 21.61
N PHE A 76 -12.36 21.58 21.85
CA PHE A 76 -12.13 20.45 22.76
C PHE A 76 -12.48 20.76 24.22
N ARG A 77 -12.42 22.03 24.63
CA ARG A 77 -12.86 22.50 25.95
C ARG A 77 -14.35 22.85 26.04
N SER A 78 -15.05 22.89 24.91
CA SER A 78 -16.45 23.28 24.86
C SER A 78 -17.38 22.27 25.55
N ALA A 79 -18.54 22.76 25.98
CA ALA A 79 -19.61 21.91 26.49
C ALA A 79 -20.11 20.90 25.45
N GLU A 80 -19.97 21.21 24.15
CA GLU A 80 -20.37 20.36 23.05
C GLU A 80 -19.45 19.14 22.89
N ALA A 81 -18.12 19.35 22.89
CA ALA A 81 -17.15 18.27 22.85
C ALA A 81 -17.26 17.35 24.09
N LYS A 82 -17.53 17.93 25.26
CA LYS A 82 -17.82 17.16 26.48
C LYS A 82 -19.08 16.30 26.35
N LYS A 83 -20.16 16.86 25.78
CA LYS A 83 -21.42 16.14 25.51
C LYS A 83 -21.22 15.03 24.46
N LEU A 84 -20.41 15.26 23.44
CA LEU A 84 -20.04 14.27 22.44
C LEU A 84 -19.29 13.09 23.08
N LYS A 85 -18.28 13.38 23.91
CA LYS A 85 -17.54 12.38 24.69
C LYS A 85 -18.47 11.55 25.58
N ASP A 86 -19.39 12.19 26.29
CA ASP A 86 -20.35 11.50 27.15
C ASP A 86 -21.35 10.66 26.35
N THR A 87 -21.74 11.11 25.16
CA THR A 87 -22.65 10.37 24.27
C THR A 87 -21.98 9.11 23.72
N ILE A 88 -20.71 9.22 23.32
CA ILE A 88 -19.89 8.09 22.86
C ILE A 88 -19.70 7.08 24.00
N ALA A 89 -19.37 7.55 25.21
CA ALA A 89 -19.23 6.68 26.38
C ALA A 89 -20.53 5.95 26.75
N LYS A 90 -21.68 6.64 26.66
CA LYS A 90 -23.01 6.03 26.88
C LYS A 90 -23.38 5.05 25.78
N ALA A 91 -23.06 5.34 24.52
CA ALA A 91 -23.29 4.43 23.39
C ALA A 91 -22.47 3.14 23.55
N GLN A 92 -21.20 3.25 23.95
CA GLN A 92 -20.33 2.10 24.25
C GLN A 92 -20.87 1.27 25.43
N ALA A 93 -21.28 1.92 26.52
CA ALA A 93 -21.86 1.23 27.67
C ALA A 93 -23.18 0.50 27.32
N ASN A 94 -24.03 1.10 26.48
CA ASN A 94 -25.28 0.51 26.02
C ASN A 94 -25.07 -0.65 25.03
N TYR A 95 -24.04 -0.57 24.18
CA TYR A 95 -23.65 -1.64 23.27
C TYR A 95 -23.20 -2.89 24.06
N GLN A 96 -22.46 -2.71 25.16
CA GLN A 96 -22.03 -3.83 26.01
C GLN A 96 -23.15 -4.41 26.90
N LYS A 97 -24.19 -3.64 27.24
CA LYS A 97 -25.30 -4.11 28.09
C LYS A 97 -26.40 -4.90 27.36
N LYS A 98 -26.44 -4.85 26.02
CA LYS A 98 -27.50 -5.47 25.19
C LYS A 98 -27.27 -6.96 24.87
N ASN A 99 -26.28 -7.62 25.49
CA ASN A 99 -26.00 -9.05 25.25
C ASN A 99 -26.45 -10.00 26.38
N ASN A 100 -27.28 -9.53 27.31
CA ASN A 100 -27.92 -10.39 28.31
C ASN A 100 -29.38 -10.00 28.50
N THR A 101 -30.29 -10.58 27.72
CA THR A 101 -31.58 -11.14 28.16
C THR A 101 -32.52 -11.43 26.98
N SER A 102 -33.08 -12.65 27.01
CA SER A 102 -34.29 -13.09 26.31
C SER A 102 -34.25 -13.22 24.77
N PHE A 103 -33.43 -14.15 24.26
CA PHE A 103 -33.48 -14.62 22.85
C PHE A 103 -34.18 -15.97 22.66
N LEU A 104 -35.13 -16.35 23.54
CA LEU A 104 -35.63 -17.74 23.60
C LEU A 104 -37.13 -17.97 23.40
N LYS A 105 -37.97 -16.95 23.18
CA LYS A 105 -39.44 -17.19 23.05
C LYS A 105 -40.10 -16.95 21.68
N ASN A 106 -39.38 -16.45 20.66
CA ASN A 106 -39.94 -16.28 19.30
C ASN A 106 -39.13 -16.97 18.18
N ARG A 107 -38.31 -17.98 18.50
CA ARG A 107 -37.25 -18.51 17.61
C ARG A 107 -37.72 -19.47 16.50
N LEU A 108 -38.99 -19.88 16.46
CA LEU A 108 -39.45 -20.89 15.48
C LEU A 108 -39.96 -20.33 14.14
N PHE A 109 -40.36 -19.05 14.07
CA PHE A 109 -40.82 -18.44 12.80
C PHE A 109 -39.77 -17.53 12.12
N LEU A 110 -38.73 -17.10 12.85
CA LEU A 110 -37.59 -16.35 12.28
C LEU A 110 -36.46 -17.27 11.77
N SER A 111 -36.40 -18.53 12.23
CA SER A 111 -35.34 -19.48 11.85
C SER A 111 -35.42 -19.90 10.38
N VAL A 112 -36.61 -19.96 9.78
CA VAL A 112 -36.78 -20.42 8.38
C VAL A 112 -36.39 -19.32 7.38
N LEU A 113 -36.74 -18.06 7.64
CA LEU A 113 -36.35 -16.93 6.79
C LEU A 113 -34.86 -16.58 6.95
N ALA A 114 -34.34 -16.56 8.18
CA ALA A 114 -32.93 -16.33 8.43
C ALA A 114 -32.06 -17.48 7.87
N ALA A 115 -32.49 -18.74 7.96
CA ALA A 115 -31.74 -19.84 7.36
C ALA A 115 -31.67 -19.76 5.84
N ALA A 116 -32.72 -19.28 5.14
CA ALA A 116 -32.66 -19.07 3.70
C ALA A 116 -31.74 -17.90 3.32
N SER A 117 -31.77 -16.78 4.06
CA SER A 117 -30.87 -15.65 3.84
C SER A 117 -29.43 -15.98 4.19
N ILE A 118 -29.20 -16.72 5.27
CA ILE A 118 -27.88 -17.21 5.70
C ILE A 118 -27.41 -18.30 4.74
N ALA A 119 -28.27 -19.18 4.24
CA ALA A 119 -27.87 -20.15 3.22
C ALA A 119 -27.53 -19.45 1.91
N ILE A 120 -28.26 -18.41 1.50
CA ILE A 120 -27.90 -17.58 0.33
C ILE A 120 -26.61 -16.82 0.61
N PHE A 121 -26.42 -16.22 1.78
CA PHE A 121 -25.17 -15.54 2.15
C PHE A 121 -24.01 -16.51 2.29
N VAL A 122 -24.22 -17.72 2.79
CA VAL A 122 -23.21 -18.78 2.93
C VAL A 122 -22.95 -19.42 1.57
N VAL A 123 -23.92 -19.53 0.66
CA VAL A 123 -23.70 -19.98 -0.71
C VAL A 123 -23.03 -18.90 -1.55
N LEU A 124 -23.41 -17.62 -1.42
CA LEU A 124 -22.71 -16.50 -2.05
C LEU A 124 -21.32 -16.31 -1.46
N TYR A 125 -21.18 -16.42 -0.13
CA TYR A 125 -19.89 -16.38 0.55
C TYR A 125 -19.06 -17.59 0.15
N THR A 126 -19.57 -18.82 0.09
CA THR A 126 -18.79 -20.01 -0.32
C THR A 126 -18.54 -20.08 -1.83
N MET A 127 -19.41 -19.53 -2.68
CA MET A 127 -19.14 -19.33 -4.11
C MET A 127 -18.07 -18.24 -4.32
N ASN A 128 -18.02 -17.21 -3.45
CA ASN A 128 -17.02 -16.14 -3.47
C ASN A 128 -15.77 -16.43 -2.60
N SER A 129 -15.82 -17.42 -1.71
CA SER A 129 -14.78 -17.82 -0.75
C SER A 129 -14.16 -19.16 -1.12
N ASN A 130 -14.43 -19.67 -2.33
CA ASN A 130 -13.50 -20.60 -2.97
C ASN A 130 -12.13 -19.96 -3.22
N ASN A 131 -11.99 -18.65 -3.00
CA ASN A 131 -10.73 -17.90 -2.98
C ASN A 131 -10.05 -17.93 -1.60
N ALA A 132 -10.10 -19.07 -0.91
CA ALA A 132 -9.15 -19.37 0.16
C ALA A 132 -7.75 -19.71 -0.41
N ASP A 133 -7.61 -19.72 -1.74
CA ASP A 133 -6.34 -19.43 -2.40
C ASP A 133 -5.96 -17.99 -2.03
N GLN A 134 -4.81 -17.81 -1.37
CA GLN A 134 -4.18 -16.51 -1.18
C GLN A 134 -4.40 -15.67 -2.45
N ASP A 135 -4.93 -14.45 -2.35
CA ASP A 135 -5.06 -13.54 -3.49
C ASP A 135 -3.69 -13.42 -4.17
N LEU A 136 -3.48 -14.24 -5.21
CA LEU A 136 -2.20 -14.39 -5.88
C LEU A 136 -1.86 -13.11 -6.60
N TYR A 137 -2.86 -12.30 -6.99
CA TYR A 137 -2.58 -10.98 -7.49
C TYR A 137 -1.97 -10.11 -6.39
N ALA A 138 -2.61 -10.00 -5.23
CA ALA A 138 -2.10 -9.22 -4.10
C ALA A 138 -0.69 -9.65 -3.64
N ALA A 139 -0.38 -10.95 -3.70
CA ALA A 139 0.92 -11.48 -3.31
C ALA A 139 2.05 -11.13 -4.30
N TYR A 140 1.73 -10.78 -5.54
CA TYR A 140 2.70 -10.50 -6.61
C TYR A 140 2.58 -9.07 -7.18
N SER A 141 1.65 -8.26 -6.68
CA SER A 141 1.43 -6.85 -7.03
C SER A 141 2.25 -5.90 -6.14
N ASP A 142 3.57 -6.10 -6.09
CA ASP A 142 4.48 -5.23 -5.35
C ASP A 142 5.19 -4.25 -6.29
N TRP A 143 4.90 -2.96 -6.09
CA TRP A 143 5.34 -1.87 -6.96
C TRP A 143 6.56 -1.09 -6.42
N ARG A 144 7.23 -1.60 -5.38
CA ARG A 144 8.37 -0.91 -4.75
C ARG A 144 9.61 -0.82 -5.64
N ASP A 145 9.80 -1.79 -6.52
CA ASP A 145 10.99 -1.89 -7.37
C ASP A 145 10.77 -1.29 -8.78
N LEU A 146 9.78 -0.41 -8.94
CA LEU A 146 9.51 0.25 -10.21
C LEU A 146 10.64 1.22 -10.59
N PRO A 147 10.96 1.36 -11.90
CA PRO A 147 11.96 2.33 -12.34
C PRO A 147 11.53 3.75 -11.98
N SER A 148 12.48 4.62 -11.60
CA SER A 148 12.18 6.03 -11.40
C SER A 148 11.93 6.75 -12.72
N LEU A 149 10.95 7.66 -12.74
CA LEU A 149 10.70 8.58 -13.85
C LEU A 149 11.40 9.93 -13.71
N THR A 150 12.08 10.20 -12.58
CA THR A 150 12.64 11.52 -12.24
C THR A 150 13.94 11.89 -12.97
N SER A 151 14.54 10.99 -13.76
CA SER A 151 15.86 11.24 -14.38
C SER A 151 15.79 11.78 -15.82
N ARG A 152 14.66 12.30 -16.29
CA ARG A 152 14.45 12.69 -17.70
C ARG A 152 13.82 14.07 -17.85
N SER A 153 14.14 14.74 -18.97
CA SER A 153 13.89 16.14 -19.33
C SER A 153 12.41 16.64 -19.34
N ASP A 154 11.43 15.77 -19.07
CA ASP A 154 10.02 16.11 -18.85
C ASP A 154 9.66 15.97 -17.35
N GLU A 155 10.56 16.47 -16.51
CA GLU A 155 10.75 16.08 -15.11
C GLU A 155 9.51 16.29 -14.23
N SER A 156 8.73 17.35 -14.47
CA SER A 156 7.64 17.73 -13.56
C SER A 156 6.39 16.85 -13.69
N GLN A 157 5.92 16.56 -14.91
CA GLN A 157 4.69 15.78 -15.10
C GLN A 157 4.92 14.31 -14.78
N LEU A 158 6.04 13.74 -15.25
CA LEU A 158 6.35 12.34 -15.00
C LEU A 158 6.62 12.04 -13.52
N ALA A 159 7.35 12.93 -12.83
CA ALA A 159 7.55 12.80 -11.38
C ALA A 159 6.24 12.92 -10.61
N GLU A 160 5.35 13.85 -11.01
CA GLU A 160 4.04 13.97 -10.39
C GLU A 160 3.16 12.73 -10.63
N GLY A 161 3.16 12.17 -11.84
CA GLY A 161 2.46 10.93 -12.16
C GLY A 161 2.94 9.75 -11.31
N GLN A 162 4.27 9.59 -11.17
CA GLN A 162 4.87 8.61 -10.28
C GLN A 162 4.44 8.85 -8.81
N ARG A 163 4.55 10.08 -8.32
CA ARG A 163 4.17 10.42 -6.93
C ARG A 163 2.70 10.10 -6.65
N LEU A 164 1.80 10.42 -7.59
CA LEU A 164 0.37 10.09 -7.47
C LEU A 164 0.16 8.57 -7.43
N PHE A 165 0.88 7.82 -8.27
CA PHE A 165 0.85 6.35 -8.26
C PHE A 165 1.31 5.77 -6.91
N GLU A 166 2.44 6.23 -6.38
CA GLU A 166 3.00 5.80 -5.10
C GLU A 166 2.06 6.11 -3.92
N GLN A 167 1.33 7.24 -4.01
CA GLN A 167 0.26 7.60 -3.07
C GLN A 167 -1.03 6.81 -3.27
N LYS A 168 -1.04 5.82 -4.17
CA LYS A 168 -2.21 5.00 -4.55
C LYS A 168 -3.36 5.81 -5.14
N LYS A 169 -3.10 7.03 -5.61
CA LYS A 169 -4.05 7.88 -6.35
C LYS A 169 -4.05 7.46 -7.81
N TYR A 170 -4.41 6.21 -8.07
CA TYR A 170 -4.29 5.59 -9.39
C TYR A 170 -5.11 6.30 -10.46
N ASN A 171 -6.28 6.85 -10.12
CA ASN A 171 -7.10 7.64 -11.04
C ASN A 171 -6.38 8.90 -11.51
N ASP A 172 -5.78 9.67 -10.59
CA ASP A 172 -5.12 10.93 -10.90
C ASP A 172 -3.83 10.67 -11.69
N SER A 173 -3.06 9.66 -11.28
CA SER A 173 -1.91 9.12 -12.03
C SER A 173 -2.29 8.75 -13.46
N TYR A 174 -3.36 7.96 -13.63
CA TYR A 174 -3.85 7.54 -14.94
C TYR A 174 -4.27 8.73 -15.81
N ILE A 175 -4.98 9.72 -15.26
CA ILE A 175 -5.38 10.93 -16.01
C ILE A 175 -4.14 11.71 -16.46
N LEU A 176 -3.15 11.87 -15.57
CA LEU A 176 -1.92 12.57 -15.88
C LEU A 176 -1.14 11.86 -17.00
N PHE A 177 -0.91 10.55 -16.89
CA PHE A 177 -0.22 9.80 -17.93
C PHE A 177 -1.00 9.80 -19.24
N LYS A 178 -2.33 9.70 -19.19
CA LYS A 178 -3.17 9.80 -20.39
C LYS A 178 -3.01 11.14 -21.10
N GLU A 179 -2.87 12.23 -20.36
CA GLU A 179 -2.59 13.55 -20.95
C GLU A 179 -1.16 13.61 -21.53
N TYR A 180 -0.18 13.15 -20.75
CA TYR A 180 1.24 13.18 -21.13
C TYR A 180 1.51 12.49 -22.48
N ILE A 181 0.83 11.37 -22.76
CA ILE A 181 1.10 10.58 -23.96
C ILE A 181 0.43 11.10 -25.24
N LYS A 182 -0.51 12.06 -25.17
CA LYS A 182 -1.32 12.47 -26.34
C LYS A 182 -0.49 12.94 -27.54
N ASP A 183 0.59 13.65 -27.27
CA ASP A 183 1.43 14.28 -28.28
C ASP A 183 2.82 13.61 -28.40
N LYS A 184 2.95 12.36 -27.93
CA LYS A 184 4.21 11.62 -27.92
C LYS A 184 4.15 10.45 -28.90
N ASN A 185 5.15 10.37 -29.78
CA ASN A 185 5.27 9.28 -30.77
C ASN A 185 5.92 8.02 -30.21
N GLU A 186 6.80 8.18 -29.22
CA GLU A 186 7.50 7.07 -28.57
C GLU A 186 7.45 7.25 -27.05
N LEU A 187 7.18 6.15 -26.35
CA LEU A 187 7.08 6.13 -24.89
C LEU A 187 8.13 5.20 -24.33
N SER A 188 8.78 5.64 -23.26
CA SER A 188 9.70 4.76 -22.53
C SER A 188 8.92 3.62 -21.86
N PRO A 189 9.52 2.42 -21.74
CA PRO A 189 8.93 1.31 -21.00
C PRO A 189 8.51 1.71 -19.58
N ALA A 190 9.30 2.54 -18.89
CA ALA A 190 8.98 3.02 -17.55
C ALA A 190 7.63 3.77 -17.50
N VAL A 191 7.38 4.71 -18.43
CA VAL A 191 6.10 5.42 -18.51
C VAL A 191 4.94 4.46 -18.79
N LEU A 192 5.13 3.52 -19.72
CA LEU A 192 4.13 2.49 -20.03
C LEU A 192 3.83 1.59 -18.83
N ILE A 193 4.82 1.29 -17.99
CA ILE A 193 4.62 0.50 -16.76
C ILE A 193 3.71 1.24 -15.79
N TYR A 194 4.03 2.49 -15.42
CA TYR A 194 3.17 3.25 -14.49
C TYR A 194 1.76 3.47 -15.05
N PHE A 195 1.65 3.73 -16.35
CA PHE A 195 0.35 3.95 -16.97
C PHE A 195 -0.49 2.66 -17.01
N GLY A 196 0.14 1.55 -17.42
CA GLY A 196 -0.48 0.22 -17.42
C GLY A 196 -0.88 -0.25 -16.03
N LEU A 197 -0.05 -0.02 -15.02
CA LEU A 197 -0.37 -0.36 -13.63
C LEU A 197 -1.48 0.52 -13.08
N SER A 198 -1.47 1.84 -13.35
CA SER A 198 -2.57 2.72 -12.97
C SER A 198 -3.90 2.26 -13.61
N ALA A 199 -3.87 1.85 -14.88
CA ALA A 199 -5.04 1.28 -15.56
C ALA A 199 -5.48 -0.05 -14.93
N LEU A 200 -4.54 -0.94 -14.58
CA LEU A 200 -4.81 -2.22 -13.91
C LEU A 200 -5.47 -2.02 -12.53
N GLU A 201 -5.00 -1.06 -11.76
CA GLU A 201 -5.57 -0.75 -10.43
C GLU A 201 -6.97 -0.14 -10.51
N LEU A 202 -7.34 0.42 -11.66
CA LEU A 202 -8.66 0.93 -11.98
C LEU A 202 -9.53 -0.08 -12.76
N ASP A 203 -9.09 -1.34 -12.84
CA ASP A 203 -9.75 -2.44 -13.56
C ASP A 203 -9.96 -2.18 -15.07
N LYS A 204 -9.17 -1.27 -15.65
CA LYS A 204 -9.13 -0.96 -17.09
C LYS A 204 -8.27 -1.98 -17.84
N TYR A 205 -8.65 -3.25 -17.76
CA TYR A 205 -7.82 -4.37 -18.18
C TYR A 205 -7.38 -4.32 -19.65
N THR A 206 -8.28 -3.93 -20.56
CA THR A 206 -7.96 -3.84 -21.99
C THR A 206 -6.90 -2.77 -22.26
N GLU A 207 -7.00 -1.63 -21.57
CA GLU A 207 -6.01 -0.55 -21.69
C GLU A 207 -4.67 -0.98 -21.07
N ALA A 208 -4.69 -1.57 -19.88
CA ALA A 208 -3.48 -2.10 -19.23
C ALA A 208 -2.74 -3.11 -20.12
N ILE A 209 -3.45 -4.09 -20.70
CA ILE A 209 -2.86 -5.05 -21.65
C ILE A 209 -2.26 -4.33 -22.85
N SER A 210 -2.95 -3.33 -23.42
CA SER A 210 -2.44 -2.56 -24.55
C SER A 210 -1.13 -1.84 -24.23
N TYR A 211 -1.00 -1.24 -23.04
CA TYR A 211 0.23 -0.59 -22.62
C TYR A 211 1.37 -1.59 -22.39
N PHE A 212 1.09 -2.75 -21.79
CA PHE A 212 2.11 -3.79 -21.61
C PHE A 212 2.50 -4.47 -22.93
N ASP A 213 1.58 -4.57 -23.88
CA ASP A 213 1.87 -5.07 -25.23
C ASP A 213 2.77 -4.12 -26.01
N GLN A 214 2.70 -2.81 -25.77
CA GLN A 214 3.67 -1.86 -26.34
C GLN A 214 5.08 -2.10 -25.79
N ILE A 215 5.23 -2.45 -24.50
CA ILE A 215 6.54 -2.82 -23.93
C ILE A 215 7.03 -4.13 -24.57
N ILE A 216 6.16 -5.14 -24.69
CA ILE A 216 6.46 -6.43 -25.31
C ILE A 216 6.89 -6.26 -26.78
N ASN A 217 6.34 -5.28 -27.49
CA ASN A 217 6.68 -5.03 -28.88
C ASN A 217 7.84 -4.02 -29.04
N SER A 218 8.43 -3.55 -27.94
CA SER A 218 9.58 -2.65 -27.98
C SER A 218 10.89 -3.44 -28.12
N ASP A 219 11.86 -2.90 -28.85
CA ASP A 219 13.21 -3.47 -29.00
C ASP A 219 14.13 -3.14 -27.80
N THR A 220 13.55 -3.01 -26.60
CA THR A 220 14.26 -2.59 -25.39
C THR A 220 14.59 -3.78 -24.49
N ILE A 221 15.61 -3.63 -23.64
CA ILE A 221 15.95 -4.64 -22.62
C ILE A 221 14.80 -4.90 -21.62
N ASP A 222 13.84 -3.97 -21.54
CA ASP A 222 12.67 -4.05 -20.67
C ASP A 222 11.51 -4.84 -21.27
N GLN A 223 11.62 -5.37 -22.49
CA GLN A 223 10.56 -6.11 -23.19
C GLN A 223 9.90 -7.19 -22.32
N SER A 224 10.71 -7.94 -21.58
CA SER A 224 10.26 -9.03 -20.71
C SER A 224 9.40 -8.58 -19.53
N LYS A 225 9.54 -7.31 -19.08
CA LYS A 225 8.69 -6.71 -18.03
C LYS A 225 7.23 -6.65 -18.46
N GLY A 226 6.95 -6.41 -19.74
CA GLY A 226 5.59 -6.37 -20.25
C GLY A 226 4.86 -7.71 -20.10
N TYR A 227 5.55 -8.84 -20.29
CA TYR A 227 4.96 -10.16 -20.03
C TYR A 227 4.61 -10.34 -18.55
N TRP A 228 5.51 -9.94 -17.64
CA TRP A 228 5.24 -10.02 -16.20
C TRP A 228 3.96 -9.26 -15.83
N TYR A 229 3.87 -7.99 -16.18
CA TYR A 229 2.69 -7.19 -15.82
C TYR A 229 1.42 -7.67 -16.53
N LYS A 230 1.50 -8.10 -17.79
CA LYS A 230 0.36 -8.70 -18.51
C LYS A 230 -0.14 -9.97 -17.83
N SER A 231 0.76 -10.79 -17.26
CA SER A 231 0.35 -11.97 -16.47
C SER A 231 -0.45 -11.58 -15.24
N LEU A 232 -0.06 -10.51 -14.54
CA LEU A 232 -0.78 -9.98 -13.37
C LEU A 232 -2.15 -9.39 -13.75
N VAL A 233 -2.27 -8.78 -14.93
CA VAL A 233 -3.58 -8.34 -15.46
C VAL A 233 -4.52 -9.52 -15.66
N TYR A 234 -4.03 -10.64 -16.19
CA TYR A 234 -4.85 -11.85 -16.34
C TYR A 234 -5.17 -12.50 -15.00
N LEU A 235 -4.23 -12.45 -14.04
CA LEU A 235 -4.43 -12.96 -12.70
C LEU A 235 -5.54 -12.20 -11.97
N LYS A 236 -5.54 -10.85 -12.00
CA LYS A 236 -6.59 -10.00 -11.42
C LYS A 236 -7.97 -10.21 -12.06
N GLN A 237 -8.03 -10.67 -13.31
CA GLN A 237 -9.26 -11.00 -14.02
C GLN A 237 -9.74 -12.45 -13.81
N ASP A 238 -9.09 -13.22 -12.93
CA ASP A 238 -9.31 -14.67 -12.78
C ASP A 238 -9.12 -15.48 -14.09
N LYS A 239 -8.39 -14.92 -15.05
CA LYS A 239 -8.09 -15.56 -16.34
C LYS A 239 -6.85 -16.45 -16.22
N LYS A 240 -6.92 -17.45 -15.33
CA LYS A 240 -5.85 -18.40 -14.99
C LYS A 240 -5.10 -18.96 -16.21
N ASN A 241 -5.82 -19.50 -17.20
CA ASN A 241 -5.21 -20.08 -18.41
C ASN A 241 -4.46 -19.04 -19.26
N ALA A 242 -4.90 -17.78 -19.27
CA ALA A 242 -4.20 -16.72 -19.98
C ALA A 242 -2.93 -16.28 -19.23
N ALA A 243 -3.00 -16.20 -17.89
CA ALA A 243 -1.84 -15.93 -17.05
C ALA A 243 -0.76 -17.01 -17.24
N ILE A 244 -1.13 -18.29 -17.18
CA ILE A 244 -0.22 -19.43 -17.41
C ILE A 244 0.52 -19.28 -18.74
N LYS A 245 -0.19 -19.04 -19.84
CA LYS A 245 0.42 -18.88 -21.17
C LYS A 245 1.44 -17.75 -21.23
N VAL A 246 1.20 -16.65 -20.53
CA VAL A 246 2.15 -15.52 -20.49
C VAL A 246 3.35 -15.85 -19.59
N LEU A 247 3.14 -16.49 -18.44
CA LEU A 247 4.22 -16.92 -17.55
C LEU A 247 5.15 -17.94 -18.25
N GLU A 248 4.61 -18.86 -19.04
CA GLU A 248 5.40 -19.79 -19.85
C GLU A 248 6.32 -19.09 -20.86
N ILE A 249 5.96 -17.89 -21.33
CA ILE A 249 6.84 -17.08 -22.21
C ILE A 249 8.03 -16.55 -21.41
N ILE A 250 7.80 -16.07 -20.19
CA ILE A 250 8.87 -15.59 -19.29
C ILE A 250 9.87 -16.72 -19.04
N LEU A 251 9.39 -17.96 -18.84
CA LEU A 251 10.27 -19.11 -18.55
C LEU A 251 11.11 -19.62 -19.74
N LYS A 252 10.98 -19.06 -20.94
CA LYS A 252 11.80 -19.44 -22.10
C LYS A 252 13.25 -18.93 -22.03
N ASP A 253 13.49 -17.89 -21.25
CA ASP A 253 14.81 -17.28 -21.09
C ASP A 253 15.02 -16.87 -19.62
N LYS A 254 16.12 -17.30 -19.03
CA LYS A 254 16.47 -17.03 -17.63
C LYS A 254 16.79 -15.56 -17.37
N GLU A 255 17.17 -14.81 -18.41
CA GLU A 255 17.44 -13.38 -18.33
C GLU A 255 16.14 -12.54 -18.31
N ASN A 256 14.98 -13.16 -18.50
CA ASN A 256 13.71 -12.44 -18.45
C ASN A 256 13.42 -11.91 -17.04
N PHE A 257 12.84 -10.72 -16.99
CA PHE A 257 12.41 -10.10 -15.75
C PHE A 257 11.47 -11.00 -14.94
N ASN A 258 11.75 -11.12 -13.64
CA ASN A 258 10.99 -11.93 -12.70
C ASN A 258 10.91 -13.42 -13.05
N PHE A 259 11.91 -13.99 -13.76
CA PHE A 259 11.97 -15.43 -14.09
C PHE A 259 11.64 -16.34 -12.89
N ASP A 260 12.37 -16.19 -11.77
CA ASP A 260 12.17 -17.04 -10.58
C ASP A 260 10.77 -16.85 -9.97
N LYS A 261 10.27 -15.60 -9.90
CA LYS A 261 8.92 -15.30 -9.41
C LYS A 261 7.85 -15.90 -10.32
N ALA A 262 8.06 -15.87 -11.63
CA ALA A 262 7.17 -16.46 -12.62
C ALA A 262 7.15 -17.98 -12.52
N GLU A 263 8.28 -18.63 -12.21
CA GLU A 263 8.34 -20.08 -12.00
C GLU A 263 7.51 -20.49 -10.78
N VAL A 264 7.68 -19.77 -9.65
CA VAL A 264 6.91 -20.02 -8.43
C VAL A 264 5.42 -19.76 -8.65
N LEU A 265 5.06 -18.67 -9.33
CA LEU A 265 3.67 -18.33 -9.63
C LEU A 265 3.03 -19.38 -10.55
N LEU A 266 3.74 -19.82 -11.59
CA LEU A 266 3.26 -20.85 -12.50
C LEU A 266 2.95 -22.16 -11.77
N LYS A 267 3.83 -22.59 -10.85
CA LYS A 267 3.61 -23.78 -10.01
C LYS A 267 2.37 -23.66 -9.13
N LYS A 268 2.07 -22.46 -8.61
CA LYS A 268 0.83 -22.21 -7.84
C LYS A 268 -0.43 -22.21 -8.70
N LEU A 269 -0.30 -21.92 -10.00
CA LEU A 269 -1.41 -21.89 -10.96
C LEU A 269 -1.61 -23.25 -11.66
N GLN A 270 -0.86 -24.29 -11.36
CA GLN A 270 -1.06 -25.62 -11.96
C GLN A 270 -1.73 -26.55 -10.95
#